data_AF-A0A9Q9FCE2-F1
#
_entry.id   AF-A0A9Q9FCE2-F1
#
_cell.length_a   1.000
_cell.length_b   1.000
_cell.length_c   1.000
_cell.angle_alpha   90.00
_cell.angle_beta   90.00
_cell.angle_gamma   90.00
#
_symmetry.space_group_name_H-M   'P 1'
#
loop_
_entity.id
_entity.type
_entity.pdbx_description
1 polymer ?
#
loop_
_entity_poly.entity_id
_entity_poly.type
_entity_poly.pdbx_seq_one_letter_code
_entity_poly.pdbx_strand_id
1 'polypeptide(L)'
;MQYKGINRMTREKILSSEEFKSMRSFTESDVVESICTLDSIGGLVRGVPHRFLCLVQKMGAISMKEEAIAISLENLRPTEPRIEDSSMKKFRGNVCLIAASLLYLRLSKRFDDYRSLTKSFLMDFRKIPVIDSQNNRTFMYLDVLADDLLNKNRIFNVHLGGANRTS
;
A
#
# COMPACT_ATOMS: atom_id res chain seq x y z
N MET A 1 20.16 4.11 4.40
CA MET A 1 18.73 3.71 4.46
C MET A 1 17.95 4.66 3.55
N GLN A 2 17.46 4.20 2.40
CA GLN A 2 16.78 5.06 1.43
C GLN A 2 15.28 5.03 1.71
N TYR A 3 14.75 6.09 2.32
CA TYR A 3 13.33 6.17 2.59
C TYR A 3 12.58 6.54 1.30
N LYS A 4 11.61 5.69 0.94
CA LYS A 4 10.75 5.86 -0.24
C LYS A 4 9.90 7.13 -0.14
N GLY A 5 9.26 7.54 -1.23
CA GLY A 5 8.68 8.88 -1.52
C GLY A 5 7.71 9.53 -0.52
N ILE A 6 7.65 9.15 0.75
CA ILE A 6 6.93 9.86 1.81
C ILE A 6 7.65 11.19 2.11
N ASN A 7 6.89 12.27 2.24
CA ASN A 7 7.45 13.58 2.59
C ASN A 7 8.20 13.55 3.95
N ARG A 8 9.11 14.51 4.14
CA ARG A 8 9.99 14.55 5.33
C ARG A 8 9.22 14.57 6.65
N MET A 9 8.18 15.41 6.75
CA MET A 9 7.41 15.60 7.98
C MET A 9 6.68 14.33 8.41
N THR A 10 5.99 13.64 7.50
CA THR A 10 5.31 12.38 7.80
C THR A 10 6.33 11.29 8.15
N ARG A 11 7.47 11.25 7.45
CA ARG A 11 8.54 10.30 7.75
C ARG A 11 9.08 10.49 9.17
N GLU A 12 9.33 11.72 9.60
CA GLU A 12 9.80 12.01 10.96
C GLU A 12 8.79 11.51 12.01
N LYS A 13 7.49 11.73 11.79
CA LYS A 13 6.42 11.20 12.66
C LYS A 13 6.41 9.67 12.73
N ILE A 14 6.60 8.99 11.59
CA ILE A 14 6.70 7.52 11.56
C ILE A 14 7.89 7.06 12.38
N LEU A 15 9.08 7.59 12.11
CA LEU A 15 10.33 7.18 12.76
C LEU A 15 10.31 7.44 14.27
N SER A 16 9.62 8.49 14.72
CA SER A 16 9.47 8.80 16.14
C SER A 16 8.38 8.00 16.86
N SER A 17 7.50 7.31 16.13
CA SER A 17 6.35 6.62 16.72
C SER A 17 6.75 5.34 17.46
N GLU A 18 6.12 5.06 18.59
CA GLU A 18 6.34 3.82 19.35
C GLU A 18 5.95 2.58 18.52
N GLU A 19 4.92 2.71 17.69
CA GLU A 19 4.50 1.68 16.74
C GLU A 19 5.64 1.28 15.77
N PHE A 20 6.37 2.25 15.21
CA PHE A 20 7.49 1.92 14.31
C PHE A 20 8.73 1.40 15.07
N LYS A 21 9.01 1.96 16.25
CA LYS A 21 10.14 1.53 17.08
C LYS A 21 9.99 0.09 17.57
N SER A 22 8.77 -0.33 17.92
CA SER A 22 8.50 -1.71 18.34
C SER A 22 8.78 -2.72 17.23
N MET A 23 8.72 -2.30 15.96
CA MET A 23 9.02 -3.13 14.79
C MET A 23 10.52 -3.19 14.46
N ARG A 24 11.44 -2.77 15.34
CA ARG A 24 12.88 -2.71 15.03
C ARG A 24 13.44 -4.05 14.54
N SER A 25 13.04 -5.15 15.17
CA SER A 25 13.49 -6.52 14.88
C SER A 25 12.70 -7.23 13.79
N PHE A 26 11.63 -6.65 13.24
CA PHE A 26 10.80 -7.36 12.25
C PHE A 26 11.61 -7.73 11.02
N THR A 27 11.48 -9.00 10.65
CA THR A 27 11.89 -9.60 9.38
C THR A 27 10.85 -9.34 8.29
N GLU A 28 11.14 -9.80 7.07
CA GLU A 28 10.17 -9.75 5.98
C GLU A 28 8.88 -10.51 6.31
N SER A 29 9.00 -11.71 6.91
CA SER A 29 7.85 -12.53 7.29
C SER A 29 6.98 -11.83 8.33
N ASP A 30 7.61 -11.24 9.36
CA ASP A 30 6.89 -10.54 10.44
C ASP A 30 6.09 -9.34 9.90
N VAL A 31 6.66 -8.62 8.92
CA VAL A 31 5.97 -7.50 8.26
C VAL A 31 4.76 -8.00 7.47
N VAL A 32 4.91 -9.05 6.66
CA VAL A 32 3.81 -9.60 5.85
C VAL A 32 2.69 -10.12 6.75
N GLU A 33 3.01 -10.90 7.79
CA GLU A 33 2.04 -11.41 8.76
C GLU A 33 1.33 -10.28 9.49
N SER A 34 2.08 -9.26 9.93
CA SER A 34 1.51 -8.07 10.57
C SER A 34 0.60 -7.27 9.66
N ILE A 35 0.86 -7.22 8.35
CA ILE A 35 -0.02 -6.56 7.38
C ILE A 35 -1.29 -7.38 7.17
N CYS A 36 -1.18 -8.70 7.05
CA CYS A 36 -2.32 -9.61 6.85
C CYS A 36 -3.31 -9.61 8.02
N THR A 37 -2.83 -9.30 9.23
CA THR A 37 -3.65 -9.22 10.46
C THR A 37 -4.23 -7.83 10.72
N LEU A 38 -4.02 -6.85 9.84
CA LEU A 38 -4.61 -5.51 9.99
C LEU A 38 -6.13 -5.52 9.77
N ASP A 39 -6.86 -4.95 10.72
CA ASP A 39 -8.30 -4.71 10.60
C ASP A 39 -8.65 -3.56 9.63
N SER A 40 -7.69 -2.69 9.32
CA SER A 40 -7.90 -1.52 8.47
C SER A 40 -6.59 -0.93 7.96
N ILE A 41 -6.69 -0.08 6.94
CA ILE A 41 -5.59 0.74 6.44
C ILE A 41 -5.79 2.21 6.80
N GLY A 42 -4.71 2.99 6.77
CA GLY A 42 -4.77 4.41 7.13
C GLY A 42 -3.39 5.06 7.08
N GLY A 43 -3.37 6.39 7.13
CA GLY A 43 -2.14 7.18 7.05
C GLY A 43 -1.84 7.88 8.36
N LEU A 44 -2.14 9.18 8.45
CA LEU A 44 -2.05 9.93 9.71
C LEU A 44 -3.45 10.10 10.32
N VAL A 45 -3.66 9.53 11.50
CA VAL A 45 -4.88 9.63 12.31
C VAL A 45 -4.63 10.60 13.45
N ARG A 46 -5.27 11.77 13.42
CA ARG A 46 -5.04 12.87 14.39
C ARG A 46 -3.55 13.21 14.58
N GLY A 47 -2.80 13.13 13.48
CA GLY A 47 -1.36 13.39 13.46
C GLY A 47 -0.47 12.20 13.85
N VAL A 48 -1.03 11.09 14.32
CA VAL A 48 -0.30 9.86 14.67
C VAL A 48 -0.27 8.90 13.46
N PRO A 49 0.88 8.33 13.10
CA PRO A 49 0.95 7.30 12.05
C PRO A 49 0.14 6.07 12.40
N HIS A 50 -0.74 5.67 11.48
CA HIS A 50 -1.45 4.41 11.54
C HIS A 50 -0.48 3.25 11.32
N ARG A 51 -0.73 2.11 11.98
CA ARG A 51 0.11 0.90 11.90
C ARG A 51 0.40 0.47 10.47
N PHE A 52 -0.61 0.52 9.58
CA PHE A 52 -0.45 0.29 8.14
C PHE A 52 0.69 1.11 7.52
N LEU A 53 0.72 2.42 7.77
CA LEU A 53 1.73 3.31 7.22
C LEU A 53 3.12 3.01 7.81
N CYS A 54 3.19 2.66 9.09
CA CYS A 54 4.42 2.22 9.75
C CYS A 54 4.96 0.93 9.10
N LEU A 55 4.10 -0.05 8.82
CA LEU A 55 4.47 -1.31 8.17
C LEU A 55 4.96 -1.08 6.73
N VAL A 56 4.27 -0.26 5.93
CA VAL A 56 4.73 0.10 4.58
C VAL A 56 6.10 0.78 4.62
N GLN A 57 6.32 1.67 5.60
CA GLN A 57 7.64 2.26 5.80
C GLN A 57 8.68 1.24 6.24
N LYS A 58 8.29 0.24 7.04
CA LYS A 58 9.16 -0.83 7.53
C LYS A 58 9.61 -1.73 6.38
N MET A 59 8.75 -2.04 5.41
CA MET A 59 9.12 -2.73 4.15
C MET A 59 10.31 -2.02 3.45
N GLY A 60 10.32 -0.68 3.49
CA GLY A 60 11.42 0.11 2.93
C GLY A 60 12.68 0.06 3.80
N ALA A 61 12.51 0.13 5.13
CA ALA A 61 13.63 0.10 6.07
C ALA A 61 14.39 -1.24 6.06
N ILE A 62 13.71 -2.36 5.81
CA ILE A 62 14.32 -3.69 5.65
C ILE A 62 14.73 -4.01 4.21
N SER A 63 14.56 -3.05 3.28
CA SER A 63 14.94 -3.19 1.86
C SER A 63 14.28 -4.37 1.14
N MET A 64 12.97 -4.58 1.36
CA MET A 64 12.20 -5.56 0.58
C MET A 64 12.36 -5.28 -0.93
N LYS A 65 12.55 -6.33 -1.73
CA LYS A 65 12.78 -6.20 -3.17
C LYS A 65 11.48 -5.81 -3.88
N GLU A 66 11.51 -4.74 -4.65
CA GLU A 66 10.35 -4.23 -5.39
C GLU A 66 9.85 -5.25 -6.42
N GLU A 67 10.77 -5.97 -7.06
CA GLU A 67 10.48 -7.04 -8.01
C GLU A 67 9.74 -8.21 -7.33
N ALA A 68 10.15 -8.58 -6.11
CA ALA A 68 9.48 -9.65 -5.36
C ALA A 68 8.05 -9.24 -4.98
N ILE A 69 7.86 -7.98 -4.58
CA ILE A 69 6.53 -7.42 -4.32
C ILE A 69 5.67 -7.40 -5.60
N ALA A 70 6.24 -6.98 -6.73
CA ALA A 70 5.54 -6.94 -8.01
C ALA A 70 5.11 -8.34 -8.47
N ILE A 71 5.99 -9.34 -8.37
CA ILE A 71 5.66 -10.74 -8.69
C ILE A 71 4.55 -11.25 -7.77
N SER A 72 4.62 -10.96 -6.47
CA SER A 72 3.57 -11.33 -5.53
C SER A 72 2.22 -10.70 -5.90
N LEU A 73 2.21 -9.41 -6.23
CA LEU A 73 1.00 -8.70 -6.67
C LEU A 73 0.43 -9.26 -7.98
N GLU A 74 1.28 -9.62 -8.95
CA GLU A 74 0.86 -10.25 -10.21
C GLU A 74 0.06 -11.53 -9.96
N ASN A 75 0.49 -12.34 -8.98
CA ASN A 75 -0.20 -13.57 -8.57
C ASN A 75 -1.53 -13.33 -7.85
N LEU A 76 -1.75 -12.10 -7.37
CA LEU A 76 -2.96 -11.68 -6.64
C LEU A 76 -3.93 -10.86 -7.51
N ARG A 77 -3.57 -10.56 -8.77
CA ARG A 77 -4.40 -9.76 -9.67
C ARG A 77 -5.76 -10.41 -9.92
N PRO A 78 -6.84 -9.64 -10.11
CA PRO A 78 -8.11 -10.19 -10.56
C PRO A 78 -7.92 -10.91 -11.90
N THR A 79 -8.26 -12.19 -11.96
CA THR A 79 -8.29 -12.92 -13.23
C THR A 79 -9.64 -12.75 -13.88
N GLU A 80 -9.66 -12.35 -15.16
CA GLU A 80 -10.87 -12.43 -15.97
C GLU A 80 -11.39 -13.87 -15.99
N PRO A 81 -12.72 -14.08 -15.83
CA PRO A 81 -13.29 -15.40 -15.94
C PRO A 81 -12.99 -15.95 -17.35
N ARG A 82 -12.43 -17.17 -17.41
CA ARG A 82 -12.40 -17.92 -18.67
C ARG A 82 -13.86 -18.26 -19.02
N ILE A 83 -14.19 -18.21 -20.30
CA ILE A 83 -15.55 -18.28 -20.88
C ILE A 83 -16.38 -19.49 -20.37
N GLU A 84 -15.75 -20.51 -19.79
CA GLU A 84 -16.40 -21.69 -19.20
C GLU A 84 -16.91 -21.48 -17.76
N ASP A 85 -16.47 -20.45 -17.04
CA ASP A 85 -16.93 -20.10 -15.69
C ASP A 85 -17.74 -18.78 -15.78
N SER A 86 -19.06 -18.89 -15.95
CA SER A 86 -20.00 -17.75 -16.01
C SER A 86 -20.16 -17.00 -14.67
N SER A 87 -19.27 -17.24 -13.71
CA SER A 87 -19.31 -16.65 -12.37
C SER A 87 -18.07 -15.81 -12.10
N MET A 88 -18.33 -14.55 -11.76
CA MET A 88 -17.51 -13.56 -11.05
C MET A 88 -15.97 -13.69 -11.12
N LYS A 89 -15.30 -12.57 -11.46
CA LYS A 89 -13.84 -12.38 -11.30
C LYS A 89 -13.35 -13.04 -9.99
N LYS A 90 -12.44 -14.01 -10.09
CA LYS A 90 -11.84 -14.69 -8.92
C LYS A 90 -10.80 -13.76 -8.30
N PHE A 91 -11.16 -13.10 -7.21
CA PHE A 91 -10.24 -12.26 -6.43
C PHE A 91 -9.43 -13.10 -5.45
N ARG A 92 -8.12 -12.83 -5.32
CA ARG A 92 -7.21 -13.55 -4.43
C ARG A 92 -6.50 -12.59 -3.47
N GLY A 93 -6.00 -13.14 -2.37
CA GLY A 93 -5.12 -12.43 -1.42
C GLY A 93 -5.84 -11.53 -0.41
N ASN A 94 -5.09 -11.13 0.61
CA ASN A 94 -5.55 -10.21 1.66
C ASN A 94 -5.57 -8.76 1.13
N VAL A 95 -6.68 -8.04 1.32
CA VAL A 95 -6.85 -6.67 0.79
C VAL A 95 -5.88 -5.65 1.39
N CYS A 96 -5.51 -5.81 2.67
CA CYS A 96 -4.53 -4.95 3.34
C CYS A 96 -3.11 -5.21 2.78
N LEU A 97 -2.77 -6.47 2.48
CA LEU A 97 -1.50 -6.82 1.85
C LEU A 97 -1.39 -6.25 0.43
N ILE A 98 -2.46 -6.34 -0.35
CA ILE A 98 -2.52 -5.75 -1.70
C ILE A 98 -2.36 -4.22 -1.60
N ALA A 99 -3.13 -3.57 -0.71
CA ALA A 99 -3.04 -2.13 -0.49
C ALA A 99 -1.64 -1.68 -0.07
N ALA A 100 -1.00 -2.40 0.86
CA ALA A 100 0.36 -2.13 1.31
C ALA A 100 1.37 -2.28 0.17
N SER A 101 1.25 -3.34 -0.62
CA SER A 101 2.14 -3.63 -1.74
C SER A 101 2.01 -2.58 -2.85
N LEU A 102 0.78 -2.21 -3.22
CA LEU A 102 0.52 -1.16 -4.20
C LEU A 102 1.08 0.19 -3.74
N LEU A 103 0.86 0.57 -2.47
CA LEU A 103 1.43 1.79 -1.91
C LEU A 103 2.97 1.73 -1.85
N TYR A 104 3.55 0.59 -1.49
CA TYR A 104 4.99 0.41 -1.44
C TYR A 104 5.67 0.57 -2.81
N LEU A 105 5.07 0.03 -3.87
CA LEU A 105 5.52 0.25 -5.26
C LEU A 105 5.29 1.69 -5.69
N ARG A 106 4.17 2.31 -5.31
CA ARG A 106 3.89 3.73 -5.60
C ARG A 106 4.92 4.69 -5.04
N LEU A 107 5.50 4.35 -3.89
CA LEU A 107 6.54 5.14 -3.24
C LEU A 107 7.93 4.92 -3.87
N SER A 108 8.08 3.94 -4.78
CA SER A 108 9.32 3.70 -5.52
C SER A 108 9.62 4.84 -6.51
N LYS A 109 10.91 5.07 -6.77
CA LYS A 109 11.38 5.91 -7.88
C LYS A 109 11.07 5.30 -9.25
N ARG A 110 10.84 3.98 -9.29
CA ARG A 110 10.53 3.19 -10.48
C ARG A 110 9.04 2.91 -10.62
N PHE A 111 8.18 3.75 -10.03
CA PHE A 111 6.73 3.51 -10.08
C PHE A 111 6.19 3.40 -11.52
N ASP A 112 6.80 4.10 -12.47
CA ASP A 112 6.43 4.00 -13.89
C ASP A 112 6.55 2.56 -14.43
N ASP A 113 7.55 1.79 -13.97
CA ASP A 113 7.72 0.36 -14.32
C ASP A 113 6.54 -0.49 -13.81
N TYR A 114 5.93 -0.09 -12.69
CA TYR A 114 4.85 -0.83 -12.02
C TYR A 114 3.45 -0.29 -12.36
N ARG A 115 3.35 0.76 -13.16
CA ARG A 115 2.09 1.44 -13.45
C ARG A 115 1.07 0.51 -14.14
N SER A 116 1.53 -0.35 -15.05
CA SER A 116 0.67 -1.34 -15.72
C SER A 116 0.11 -2.37 -14.74
N LEU A 117 0.94 -2.86 -13.82
CA LEU A 117 0.53 -3.77 -12.76
C LEU A 117 -0.52 -3.10 -11.84
N THR A 118 -0.30 -1.85 -11.42
CA THR A 118 -1.29 -1.11 -10.62
C THR A 118 -2.63 -0.96 -11.36
N LYS A 119 -2.62 -0.71 -12.67
CA LYS A 119 -3.85 -0.63 -13.48
C LYS A 119 -4.66 -1.92 -13.48
N SER A 120 -4.04 -3.09 -13.36
CA SER A 120 -4.78 -4.37 -13.31
C SER A 120 -5.75 -4.47 -12.13
N PHE A 121 -5.52 -3.69 -11.06
CA PHE A 121 -6.38 -3.65 -9.88
C PHE A 121 -7.56 -2.67 -10.01
N LEU A 122 -7.68 -1.90 -11.11
CA LEU A 122 -8.88 -1.11 -11.42
C LEU A 122 -10.14 -1.97 -11.63
N MET A 123 -9.95 -3.29 -11.71
CA MET A 123 -11.01 -4.27 -11.85
C MET A 123 -11.36 -4.98 -10.53
N ASP A 124 -10.72 -4.61 -9.41
CA ASP A 124 -10.91 -5.18 -8.07
C ASP A 124 -11.87 -4.34 -7.20
N PHE A 125 -13.10 -4.81 -7.07
CA PHE A 125 -14.16 -4.11 -6.32
C PHE A 125 -14.29 -4.59 -4.87
N ARG A 126 -13.26 -5.23 -4.30
CA ARG A 126 -13.30 -5.60 -2.88
C ARG A 126 -13.16 -4.36 -2.00
N LYS A 127 -13.88 -4.37 -0.88
CA LYS A 127 -13.83 -3.32 0.14
C LYS A 127 -12.58 -3.47 1.00
N ILE A 128 -11.98 -2.33 1.32
CA ILE A 128 -10.89 -2.18 2.27
C ILE A 128 -11.39 -1.32 3.43
N PRO A 129 -11.33 -1.79 4.68
CA PRO A 129 -11.62 -0.94 5.83
C PRO A 129 -10.56 0.16 5.95
N VAL A 130 -10.98 1.40 6.15
CA VAL A 130 -10.10 2.58 6.24
C VAL A 130 -10.38 3.37 7.51
N ILE A 131 -9.32 3.75 8.22
CA ILE A 131 -9.38 4.78 9.27
C ILE A 131 -8.97 6.11 8.66
N ASP A 132 -9.89 7.08 8.69
CA ASP A 132 -9.62 8.43 8.21
C ASP A 132 -8.77 9.23 9.21
N SER A 133 -8.45 10.47 8.85
CA SER A 133 -7.63 11.33 9.70
C SER A 133 -8.26 11.77 11.01
N GLN A 134 -9.57 11.62 11.14
CA GLN A 134 -10.33 11.98 12.33
C GLN A 134 -10.63 10.78 13.23
N ASN A 135 -10.12 9.59 12.86
CA ASN A 135 -10.36 8.30 13.51
C ASN A 135 -11.74 7.69 13.22
N ASN A 136 -12.40 8.09 12.13
CA ASN A 136 -13.64 7.47 11.71
C ASN A 136 -13.35 6.22 10.88
N ARG A 137 -14.14 5.16 11.13
CA ARG A 137 -14.11 3.94 10.32
C ARG A 137 -14.96 4.12 9.08
N THR A 138 -14.35 3.90 7.92
CA THR A 138 -14.99 3.98 6.60
C THR A 138 -14.55 2.79 5.75
N PHE A 139 -14.99 2.73 4.50
CA PHE A 139 -14.50 1.77 3.53
C PHE A 139 -14.12 2.49 2.24
N MET A 140 -13.09 2.00 1.57
CA MET A 140 -12.80 2.31 0.17
C MET A 140 -12.75 1.02 -0.63
N TYR A 141 -12.80 1.12 -1.96
CA TYR A 141 -12.64 -0.03 -2.83
C TYR A 141 -11.21 -0.13 -3.38
N LEU A 142 -10.76 -1.33 -3.74
CA LEU A 142 -9.41 -1.54 -4.26
C LEU A 142 -9.17 -0.84 -5.61
N ASP A 143 -10.15 -0.83 -6.49
CA ASP A 143 -10.14 -0.06 -7.74
C ASP A 143 -9.97 1.44 -7.48
N VAL A 144 -10.70 1.99 -6.51
CA VAL A 144 -10.56 3.39 -6.08
C VAL A 144 -9.17 3.65 -5.51
N LEU A 145 -8.61 2.73 -4.72
CA LEU A 145 -7.23 2.86 -4.23
C LEU A 145 -6.22 2.83 -5.39
N ALA A 146 -6.40 1.92 -6.35
CA ALA A 146 -5.52 1.80 -7.51
C ALA A 146 -5.56 3.08 -8.37
N ASP A 147 -6.76 3.63 -8.63
CA ASP A 147 -6.92 4.89 -9.35
C ASP A 147 -6.25 6.06 -8.60
N ASP A 148 -6.48 6.14 -7.28
CA ASP A 148 -5.85 7.14 -6.42
C ASP A 148 -4.32 7.07 -6.49
N LEU A 149 -3.73 5.87 -6.45
CA LEU A 149 -2.29 5.67 -6.56
C LEU A 149 -1.74 6.11 -7.92
N LEU A 150 -2.50 5.90 -9.00
CA LEU A 150 -2.11 6.29 -10.35
C LEU A 150 -2.18 7.80 -10.59
N ASN A 151 -3.17 8.47 -9.99
CA ASN A 151 -3.57 9.81 -10.39
C ASN A 151 -3.38 10.89 -9.31
N LYS A 152 -3.34 10.52 -8.02
CA LYS A 152 -3.20 11.47 -6.92
C LYS A 152 -1.76 11.57 -6.43
N ASN A 153 -1.38 12.78 -6.02
CA ASN A 153 -0.11 13.06 -5.36
C ASN A 153 -0.19 12.94 -3.83
N ARG A 154 -1.39 12.66 -3.30
CA ARG A 154 -1.64 12.55 -1.87
C ARG A 154 -2.70 11.49 -1.61
N ILE A 155 -2.38 10.54 -0.73
CA ILE A 155 -3.29 9.46 -0.29
C ILE A 155 -3.07 9.23 1.20
N PHE A 156 -4.14 8.97 1.93
CA PHE A 156 -4.11 8.81 3.39
C PHE A 156 -3.45 9.99 4.13
N ASN A 157 -3.63 11.21 3.61
CA ASN A 157 -2.95 12.44 4.05
C ASN A 157 -1.43 12.43 3.92
N VAL A 158 -0.84 11.44 3.27
CA VAL A 158 0.59 11.34 2.97
C VAL A 158 0.83 11.87 1.57
N HIS A 159 1.74 12.84 1.45
CA HIS A 159 2.21 13.28 0.14
C HIS A 159 3.14 12.22 -0.44
N LEU A 160 2.81 11.77 -1.64
CA LEU A 160 3.61 10.85 -2.43
C LEU A 160 4.57 11.70 -3.26
N GLY A 161 5.87 11.49 -3.07
CA GLY A 161 6.92 12.10 -3.86
C GLY A 161 6.66 11.80 -5.33
N GLY A 162 6.70 12.84 -6.17
CA GLY A 162 6.46 12.69 -7.59
C GLY A 162 7.49 11.73 -8.19
N ALA A 163 7.03 10.81 -9.04
CA ALA A 163 7.80 10.47 -10.22
C ALA A 163 8.11 11.82 -10.89
N ASN A 164 9.39 12.14 -11.08
CA ASN A 164 9.78 13.43 -11.65
C ASN A 164 8.97 13.70 -12.91
N ARG A 165 8.16 14.76 -12.90
CA ARG A 165 7.83 15.47 -14.13
C ARG A 165 9.14 16.08 -14.60
N THR A 166 9.88 15.36 -15.43
CA THR A 166 10.87 15.99 -16.28
C THR A 166 10.10 16.86 -17.25
N SER A 167 10.25 18.17 -17.02
CA SER A 167 10.15 19.25 -17.99
C SER A 167 10.63 18.88 -19.39
#